data_AF-A0A954H3T7-F1
#
_entry.id   AF-A0A954H3T7-F1
#
_cell.length_a   1.000
_cell.length_b   1.000
_cell.length_c   1.000
_cell.angle_alpha   90.00
_cell.angle_beta   90.00
_cell.angle_gamma   90.00
#
_symmetry.space_group_name_H-M   'P 1'
#
loop_
_entity.id
_entity.type
_entity.pdbx_description
1 polymer ?
#
loop_
_entity_poly.entity_id
_entity_poly.type
_entity_poly.pdbx_seq_one_letter_code
_entity_poly.pdbx_strand_id
1 'polypeptide(L)'
;MEQQAIATPATQQGFLDRRRGDNGPAVAGYERRQFRDGDRSARPEVNELATAVDDYKIANRRRFITFEELFDVISALGYHK
;
A
#
# COMPACT_ATOMS: atom_id res chain seq x y z
N MET A 1 -49.59 37.25 20.89
CA MET A 1 -49.05 35.89 20.71
C MET A 1 -49.20 35.51 19.25
N GLU A 2 -48.27 35.93 18.41
CA GLU A 2 -48.16 35.38 17.04
C GLU A 2 -46.67 35.26 16.75
N GLN A 3 -46.17 34.03 16.82
CA GLN A 3 -44.79 33.69 16.48
C GLN A 3 -44.76 33.34 14.99
N GLN A 4 -44.03 34.11 14.19
CA GLN A 4 -43.76 33.80 12.80
C GLN A 4 -42.64 32.75 12.73
N ALA A 5 -42.94 31.60 12.14
CA ALA A 5 -41.99 30.54 11.87
C ALA A 5 -41.06 30.91 10.71
N ILE A 6 -39.76 30.85 10.96
CA ILE A 6 -38.71 31.09 9.96
C ILE A 6 -38.44 29.75 9.26
N ALA A 7 -38.82 29.64 7.99
CA ALA A 7 -38.52 28.46 7.17
C ALA A 7 -37.10 28.57 6.61
N THR A 8 -36.21 27.67 7.02
CA THR A 8 -34.86 27.52 6.45
C THR A 8 -34.96 26.87 5.06
N PRO A 9 -34.36 27.42 4.00
CA PRO A 9 -34.35 26.74 2.70
C PRO A 9 -33.38 25.55 2.78
N ALA A 10 -33.92 24.34 2.70
CA ALA A 10 -33.13 23.14 2.51
C ALA A 10 -32.51 23.18 1.10
N THR A 11 -31.19 23.34 1.02
CA THR A 11 -30.43 23.25 -0.23
C THR A 11 -30.59 21.84 -0.79
N GLN A 12 -31.42 21.67 -1.82
CA GLN A 12 -31.57 20.42 -2.54
C GLN A 12 -30.27 20.14 -3.31
N GLN A 13 -29.33 19.44 -2.67
CA GLN A 13 -28.20 18.85 -3.39
C GLN A 13 -28.75 17.72 -4.25
N GLY A 14 -28.89 17.99 -5.56
CA GLY A 14 -29.36 16.99 -6.53
C GLY A 14 -28.53 15.70 -6.45
N PHE A 15 -29.17 14.57 -6.71
CA PHE A 15 -28.53 13.25 -6.68
C PHE A 15 -27.29 13.21 -7.60
N LEU A 16 -26.10 13.18 -7.00
CA LEU A 16 -24.84 13.05 -7.72
C LEU A 16 -24.57 11.57 -8.02
N ASP A 17 -24.78 11.16 -9.28
CA ASP A 17 -24.42 9.83 -9.75
C ASP A 17 -22.90 9.68 -9.85
N ARG A 18 -22.30 9.08 -8.81
CA ARG A 18 -20.86 8.82 -8.70
C ARG A 18 -20.30 7.91 -9.80
N ARG A 19 -21.14 7.25 -10.60
CA ARG A 19 -20.70 6.43 -11.74
C ARG A 19 -20.38 7.26 -12.99
N ARG A 20 -20.80 8.53 -13.00
CA ARG A 20 -20.44 9.52 -14.02
C ARG A 20 -19.33 10.45 -13.54
N GLY A 21 -18.50 9.98 -12.62
CA GLY A 21 -17.22 10.61 -12.34
C GLY A 21 -16.44 10.64 -13.65
N ASP A 22 -16.22 11.87 -14.13
CA ASP A 22 -15.31 12.24 -15.21
C ASP A 22 -14.13 11.26 -15.28
N ASN A 23 -14.01 10.53 -16.39
CA ASN A 23 -12.78 9.81 -16.72
C ASN A 23 -11.74 10.88 -17.09
N GLY A 24 -11.32 11.66 -16.10
CA GLY A 24 -10.18 12.56 -16.21
C GLY A 24 -8.97 11.74 -16.69
N PRO A 25 -8.08 12.34 -17.50
CA PRO A 25 -7.01 11.61 -18.18
C PRO A 25 -6.29 10.76 -17.16
N ALA A 26 -6.25 9.44 -17.41
CA ALA A 26 -5.49 8.50 -16.60
C ALA A 26 -4.08 9.07 -16.46
N VAL A 27 -3.76 9.58 -15.27
CA VAL A 27 -2.43 10.08 -14.95
C VAL A 27 -1.51 8.88 -15.08
N ALA A 28 -0.87 8.78 -16.23
CA ALA A 28 0.14 7.79 -16.53
C ALA A 28 1.25 7.97 -15.49
N GLY A 29 1.37 7.01 -14.57
CA GLY A 29 2.45 7.02 -13.58
C GLY A 29 2.09 6.63 -12.15
N TYR A 30 0.84 6.26 -11.84
CA TYR A 30 0.58 5.65 -10.53
C TYR A 30 1.03 4.18 -10.52
N GLU A 31 2.31 3.96 -10.23
CA GLU A 31 2.74 2.67 -9.68
C GLU A 31 1.93 2.39 -8.43
N ARG A 32 0.99 1.44 -8.54
CA ARG A 32 0.32 0.85 -7.38
C ARG A 32 1.30 -0.08 -6.67
N ARG A 33 2.27 0.50 -5.96
CA ARG A 33 3.04 -0.16 -4.90
C ARG A 33 2.71 0.45 -3.55
N GLN A 34 1.42 0.41 -3.24
CA GLN A 34 0.96 0.18 -1.88
C GLN A 34 1.22 -1.32 -1.64
N PHE A 35 2.16 -1.81 -0.85
CA PHE A 35 2.84 -1.32 0.34
C PHE A 35 4.25 -1.91 0.35
N ARG A 36 5.28 -1.07 0.48
CA ARG A 36 6.54 -1.50 1.10
C ARG A 36 6.41 -1.01 2.54
N ASP A 37 6.37 -1.94 3.51
CA ASP A 37 6.28 -1.55 4.91
C ASP A 37 7.38 -0.53 5.22
N GLY A 38 6.99 0.64 5.73
CA GLY A 38 7.87 1.78 5.93
C GLY A 38 8.85 1.62 7.08
N ASP A 39 8.77 0.52 7.83
CA ASP A 39 9.59 0.26 9.00
C ASP A 39 10.90 -0.42 8.56
N ARG A 40 11.78 0.39 7.95
CA ARG A 40 13.17 -0.02 7.75
C ARG A 40 13.83 -0.06 9.11
N SER A 41 14.38 -1.22 9.46
CA SER A 41 15.11 -1.39 10.72
C SER A 41 16.22 -0.35 10.82
N ALA A 42 16.44 0.19 12.02
CA ALA A 42 17.57 1.07 12.29
C ALA A 42 18.93 0.38 12.08
N ARG A 43 18.95 -0.96 12.04
CA ARG A 43 20.14 -1.77 11.83
C ARG A 43 20.36 -2.02 10.32
N PRO A 44 21.52 -1.66 9.76
CA PRO A 44 21.78 -1.82 8.33
C PRO A 44 21.76 -3.29 7.89
N GLU A 45 22.20 -4.22 8.75
CA GLU A 45 22.26 -5.64 8.42
C GLU A 45 20.86 -6.24 8.25
N VAL A 46 19.88 -5.73 8.99
CA VAL A 46 18.48 -6.17 8.87
C VAL A 46 17.87 -5.67 7.56
N ASN A 47 18.25 -4.48 7.10
CA ASN A 47 17.78 -3.95 5.81
C ASN A 47 18.37 -4.71 4.62
N GLU A 48 19.63 -5.14 4.73
CA GLU A 48 20.28 -6.00 3.74
C GLU A 48 19.55 -7.35 3.64
N LEU A 49 19.30 -8.00 4.78
CA LEU A 49 18.53 -9.24 4.82
C LEU A 49 17.12 -9.07 4.24
N ALA A 50 16.41 -8.01 4.62
CA ALA A 50 15.06 -7.75 4.11
C ALA A 50 15.05 -7.58 2.58
N THR A 51 16.06 -6.89 2.04
CA THR A 51 16.21 -6.70 0.59
C THR A 51 16.50 -8.03 -0.10
N ALA A 52 17.42 -8.84 0.43
CA ALA A 52 17.74 -10.15 -0.12
C ALA A 52 16.53 -11.11 -0.14
N VAL A 53 15.71 -11.09 0.92
CA VAL A 53 14.46 -11.88 0.99
C VAL A 53 13.44 -11.42 -0.03
N ASP A 54 13.27 -10.10 -0.20
CA ASP A 54 12.36 -9.56 -1.21
C ASP A 54 12.78 -9.93 -2.63
N ASP A 55 14.08 -9.82 -2.94
CA ASP A 55 14.64 -10.21 -4.23
C ASP A 55 14.44 -11.71 -4.50
N TYR A 56 14.67 -12.56 -3.49
CA TYR A 56 14.42 -14.00 -3.57
C TYR A 56 12.94 -14.30 -3.88
N LYS A 57 12.01 -13.63 -3.21
CA LYS A 57 10.57 -13.80 -3.44
C LYS A 57 10.16 -13.43 -4.86
N ILE A 58 10.73 -12.35 -5.41
CA ILE A 58 10.48 -11.90 -6.78
C ILE A 58 11.03 -12.92 -7.78
N ALA A 59 12.28 -13.36 -7.60
CA ALA A 59 12.93 -14.33 -8.48
C ALA A 59 12.15 -15.66 -8.55
N ASN A 60 11.67 -16.13 -7.40
CA ASN A 60 10.98 -17.41 -7.29
C ASN A 60 9.46 -17.30 -7.48
N ARG A 61 8.95 -16.09 -7.75
CA ARG A 61 7.51 -15.77 -7.93
C ARG A 61 6.64 -16.29 -6.78
N ARG A 62 7.16 -16.22 -5.55
CA ARG A 62 6.47 -16.70 -4.35
C ARG A 62 5.99 -15.56 -3.48
N ARG A 63 4.80 -15.74 -2.89
CA ARG A 63 4.23 -14.79 -1.94
C ARG A 63 4.77 -14.99 -0.52
N PHE A 64 5.17 -16.22 -0.17
CA PHE A 64 5.72 -16.62 1.13
C PHE A 64 6.99 -17.45 0.93
N ILE A 65 7.95 -17.28 1.84
CA ILE A 65 9.23 -18.01 1.86
C ILE A 65 9.18 -19.11 2.94
N THR A 66 9.73 -20.29 2.68
CA THR A 66 9.88 -21.35 3.69
C THR A 66 11.10 -21.10 4.57
N PHE A 67 11.23 -21.81 5.69
CA PHE A 67 12.41 -21.68 6.56
C PHE A 67 13.70 -22.17 5.91
N GLU A 68 13.61 -23.16 5.02
CA GLU A 68 14.76 -23.65 4.23
C GLU A 68 15.22 -22.57 3.25
N GLU A 69 14.28 -21.99 2.51
CA GLU A 69 14.58 -20.90 1.57
C GLU A 69 15.14 -19.66 2.30
N LEU A 70 14.62 -19.34 3.48
CA LEU A 70 15.16 -18.26 4.31
C LEU A 70 16.59 -18.55 4.76
N PHE A 71 16.89 -19.81 5.10
CA PHE A 71 18.24 -20.24 5.45
C PHE A 71 19.20 -20.11 4.27
N ASP A 72 18.75 -20.44 3.05
CA ASP A 72 19.56 -20.27 1.83
C ASP A 72 19.89 -18.79 1.58
N VAL A 73 18.92 -17.89 1.76
CA VAL A 73 19.14 -16.43 1.65
C VAL A 73 20.14 -15.94 2.69
N ILE A 74 19.99 -16.36 3.94
CA ILE A 74 20.90 -15.98 5.04
C ILE A 74 22.31 -16.55 4.81
N SER A 75 22.42 -17.78 4.30
CA SER A 75 23.69 -18.42 3.96
C SER A 75 24.39 -17.71 2.80
N ALA A 76 23.64 -17.26 1.79
CA ALA A 76 24.17 -16.50 0.66
C ALA A 76 24.75 -15.13 1.08
N LEU A 77 24.22 -14.54 2.16
CA LEU A 77 24.78 -13.33 2.78
C LEU A 77 26.04 -13.59 3.62
N GLY A 78 26.49 -14.85 3.74
CA GLY A 78 27.70 -15.22 4.45
C GLY A 78 27.50 -15.57 5.93
N TYR A 79 26.26 -15.81 6.36
CA TYR A 79 26.01 -16.37 7.68
C TYR A 79 26.35 -17.86 7.69
N HIS A 80 27.32 -18.21 8.53
CA HIS A 80 27.65 -19.59 8.87
C HIS A 80 27.67 -19.70 10.40
N LYS A 81 27.07 -20.75 10.94
CA LYS A 81 27.03 -21.01 12.38
C LYS A 81 28.35 -21.57 12.89
#